data_AF-A0A7V9AHJ9-F1
#
_entry.id   AF-A0A7V9AHJ9-F1
#
_cell.length_a   1.000
_cell.length_b   1.000
_cell.length_c   1.000
_cell.angle_alpha   90.00
_cell.angle_beta   90.00
_cell.angle_gamma   90.00
#
_symmetry.space_group_name_H-M   'P 1'
#
loop_
_entity.id
_entity.type
_entity.pdbx_description
1 polymer ?
#
loop_
_entity_poly.entity_id
_entity_poly.type
_entity_poly.pdbx_seq_one_letter_code
_entity_poly.pdbx_strand_id
1 'polypeptide(L)'
;MASSHTAGLAAHTAATAPADGEAPLRIVHLLAPCEAGGLERVVHALAIGHRRRGHDARVAAIFAEEEEHAFLQPLRGAGVPVHSLLLPGRGYLRERRSVAALLRELQPDVLHTHGYRPNVVDTGVAR
;
A
#
# COMPACT_ATOMS: atom_id res chain seq x y z
N MET A 1 40.48 2.53 -37.77
CA MET A 1 39.63 1.43 -37.26
C MET A 1 39.09 1.86 -35.92
N ALA A 2 37.78 1.72 -35.74
CA ALA A 2 36.95 2.54 -34.85
C ALA A 2 37.20 2.28 -33.34
N SER A 3 37.54 3.36 -32.64
CA SER A 3 37.18 3.56 -31.23
C SER A 3 35.73 4.04 -31.19
N SER A 4 34.86 3.47 -30.34
CA SER A 4 33.89 4.23 -29.50
C SER A 4 32.84 3.38 -28.77
N HIS A 5 32.67 3.74 -27.49
CA HIS A 5 31.44 3.81 -26.69
C HIS A 5 30.68 2.53 -26.30
N THR A 6 31.06 1.96 -25.15
CA THR A 6 30.09 1.40 -24.20
C THR A 6 29.78 2.48 -23.16
N ALA A 7 28.72 3.26 -23.42
CA ALA A 7 28.21 4.22 -22.44
C ALA A 7 27.64 3.45 -21.25
N GLY A 8 28.20 3.73 -20.07
CA GLY A 8 27.72 3.20 -18.80
C GLY A 8 26.27 3.62 -18.56
N LEU A 9 25.45 2.64 -18.22
CA LEU A 9 24.10 2.87 -17.69
C LEU A 9 24.28 3.46 -16.28
N ALA A 10 24.29 4.79 -16.20
CA ALA A 10 24.31 5.49 -14.92
C ALA A 10 23.08 5.05 -14.10
N ALA A 11 23.35 4.60 -12.88
CA ALA A 11 22.33 4.35 -11.88
C ALA A 11 21.51 5.64 -11.68
N HIS A 12 20.25 5.63 -12.13
CA HIS A 12 19.29 6.64 -11.76
C HIS A 12 18.79 6.35 -10.34
N THR A 13 19.65 6.61 -9.36
CA THR A 13 19.28 6.55 -7.94
C THR A 13 19.47 7.93 -7.33
N ALA A 14 18.78 8.93 -7.87
CA ALA A 14 18.39 10.06 -7.06
C ALA A 14 17.01 9.72 -6.49
N ALA A 15 16.97 9.25 -5.25
CA ALA A 15 15.77 9.39 -4.46
C ALA A 15 15.56 10.90 -4.30
N THR A 16 14.75 11.50 -5.16
CA THR A 16 14.32 12.88 -4.99
C THR A 16 13.58 12.91 -3.66
N ALA A 17 14.20 13.53 -2.66
CA ALA A 17 13.47 13.97 -1.48
C ALA A 17 12.26 14.77 -1.97
N PRO A 18 11.07 14.62 -1.37
CA PRO A 18 9.95 15.49 -1.73
C PRO A 18 10.45 16.93 -1.67
N ALA A 19 10.18 17.71 -2.72
CA ALA A 19 10.62 19.08 -2.78
C ALA A 19 10.14 19.78 -1.50
N ASP A 20 11.03 20.50 -0.81
CA ASP A 20 10.68 21.27 0.37
C ASP A 20 9.49 22.18 0.02
N GLY A 21 8.29 21.83 0.50
CA GLY A 21 7.04 22.53 0.20
C GLY A 21 5.84 21.68 -0.20
N GLU A 22 5.98 20.40 -0.55
CA GLU A 22 4.81 19.53 -0.78
C GLU A 22 4.25 18.99 0.54
N ALA A 23 2.96 19.24 0.80
CA ALA A 23 2.28 18.76 2.00
C ALA A 23 2.32 17.21 2.07
N PRO A 24 2.47 16.61 3.27
CA PRO A 24 2.41 15.17 3.44
C PRO A 24 1.16 14.54 2.83
N LEU A 25 1.33 13.65 1.85
CA LEU A 25 0.24 12.85 1.30
C LEU A 25 -0.29 11.84 2.32
N ARG A 26 -1.61 11.65 2.33
CA ARG A 26 -2.32 10.56 3.00
C ARG A 26 -2.42 9.38 2.05
N ILE A 27 -1.71 8.31 2.34
CA ILE A 27 -1.56 7.15 1.46
C ILE A 27 -2.20 5.94 2.12
N VAL A 28 -3.11 5.25 1.42
CA VAL A 28 -3.68 3.99 1.90
C VAL A 28 -3.22 2.84 1.01
N HIS A 29 -2.53 1.87 1.59
CA HIS A 29 -2.20 0.59 0.93
C HIS A 29 -3.31 -0.42 1.23
N LEU A 30 -4.12 -0.78 0.23
CA LEU A 30 -5.20 -1.75 0.37
C LEU A 30 -4.78 -3.11 -0.18
N LEU A 31 -4.87 -4.16 0.63
CA LEU A 31 -4.57 -5.53 0.22
C LEU A 31 -5.47 -6.57 0.90
N ALA A 32 -5.51 -7.77 0.31
CA ALA A 32 -5.98 -8.97 0.98
C ALA A 32 -4.74 -9.89 1.17
N PRO A 33 -4.09 -9.87 2.35
CA PRO A 33 -2.85 -10.61 2.56
C PRO A 33 -3.10 -12.13 2.57
N CYS A 34 -2.08 -12.90 2.22
CA CYS A 34 -2.04 -14.34 2.41
C CYS A 34 -0.90 -14.73 3.37
N GLU A 35 -0.92 -15.96 3.91
CA GLU A 35 -0.01 -16.42 4.98
C GLU A 35 1.46 -16.01 4.78
N ALA A 36 1.98 -16.07 3.55
CA ALA A 36 3.24 -15.42 3.17
C ALA A 36 3.39 -15.30 1.65
N GLY A 37 3.70 -14.09 1.16
CA GLY A 37 3.98 -13.81 -0.25
C GLY A 37 4.97 -12.65 -0.45
N GLY A 38 5.32 -12.37 -1.71
CA GLY A 38 6.18 -11.23 -2.06
C GLY A 38 5.48 -9.87 -1.86
N LEU A 39 4.16 -9.85 -1.97
CA LEU A 39 3.34 -8.65 -1.88
C LEU A 39 3.40 -8.03 -0.49
N GLU A 40 3.34 -8.86 0.55
CA GLU A 40 3.41 -8.47 1.96
C GLU A 40 4.71 -7.71 2.25
N ARG A 41 5.84 -8.25 1.75
CA ARG A 41 7.14 -7.60 1.88
C ARG A 41 7.21 -6.27 1.15
N VAL A 42 6.61 -6.18 -0.04
CA VAL A 42 6.53 -4.92 -0.79
C VAL A 42 5.70 -3.89 -0.02
N VAL A 43 4.53 -4.27 0.50
CA VAL A 43 3.67 -3.37 1.27
C VAL A 43 4.35 -2.92 2.56
N HIS A 44 5.09 -3.79 3.26
CA HIS A 44 5.93 -3.39 4.39
C HIS A 44 6.95 -2.33 3.99
N ALA A 45 7.73 -2.60 2.94
CA ALA A 45 8.77 -1.68 2.47
C ALA A 45 8.19 -0.31 2.06
N LEU A 46 7.07 -0.31 1.34
CA LEU A 46 6.42 0.91 0.88
C LEU A 46 5.80 1.68 2.04
N ALA A 47 4.94 1.07 2.86
CA ALA A 47 4.25 1.78 3.93
C ALA A 47 5.23 2.38 4.95
N ILE A 48 6.23 1.60 5.38
CA ILE A 48 7.28 2.07 6.29
C ILE A 48 8.15 3.12 5.59
N GLY A 49 8.50 2.90 4.33
CA GLY A 49 9.30 3.83 3.53
C GLY A 49 8.63 5.19 3.30
N HIS A 50 7.30 5.22 3.12
CA HIS A 50 6.52 6.44 3.00
C HIS A 50 6.43 7.18 4.33
N ARG A 51 6.18 6.47 5.44
CA ARG A 51 6.18 7.09 6.78
C ARG A 51 7.53 7.72 7.12
N ARG A 52 8.64 7.03 6.79
CA ARG A 52 10.01 7.56 6.98
C ARG A 52 10.29 8.82 6.15
N ARG A 53 9.56 9.03 5.06
CA ARG A 53 9.64 10.24 4.21
C ARG A 53 8.67 11.34 4.63
N GLY A 54 7.96 11.16 5.75
CA GLY A 54 7.04 12.16 6.31
C GLY A 54 5.61 12.06 5.81
N HIS A 55 5.26 11.09 4.95
CA HIS A 55 3.88 10.89 4.50
C HIS A 55 3.02 10.20 5.56
N ASP A 56 1.71 10.45 5.49
CA ASP A 56 0.73 9.77 6.32
C ASP A 56 0.27 8.45 5.66
N ALA A 57 1.17 7.47 5.66
CA ALA A 57 0.87 6.14 5.11
C ALA A 57 0.16 5.24 6.13
N ARG A 58 -0.89 4.56 5.66
CA ARG A 58 -1.74 3.61 6.40
C ARG A 58 -1.92 2.34 5.58
N VAL A 59 -2.22 1.23 6.23
CA VAL A 59 -2.52 -0.06 5.58
C VAL A 59 -3.96 -0.45 5.89
N ALA A 60 -4.71 -0.85 4.87
CA ALA A 60 -6.01 -1.47 4.99
C ALA A 60 -5.90 -2.93 4.52
N ALA A 61 -6.15 -3.89 5.41
CA ALA A 61 -6.02 -5.31 5.14
C ALA A 61 -7.39 -5.99 5.22
N ILE A 62 -7.77 -6.71 4.17
CA ILE A 62 -9.02 -7.47 4.10
C ILE A 62 -8.75 -8.93 4.45
N PHE A 63 -9.39 -9.43 5.50
CA PHE A 63 -9.30 -10.81 5.95
C PHE A 63 -10.63 -11.53 5.76
N ALA A 64 -10.57 -12.81 5.40
CA ALA A 64 -11.78 -13.64 5.31
C ALA A 64 -12.26 -14.11 6.68
N GLU A 65 -11.33 -14.34 7.61
CA GLU A 65 -11.53 -14.92 8.92
C GLU A 65 -10.71 -14.15 9.97
N GLU A 66 -11.11 -14.25 11.26
CA GLU A 66 -10.38 -13.64 12.36
C GLU A 66 -9.09 -14.42 12.60
N GLU A 67 -7.98 -13.88 12.10
CA GLU A 67 -6.67 -14.47 12.27
C GLU A 67 -5.65 -13.40 12.69
N GLU A 68 -4.83 -13.71 13.70
CA GLU A 68 -3.68 -12.88 14.02
C GLU A 68 -2.62 -13.06 12.94
N HIS A 69 -2.73 -12.26 11.89
CA HIS A 69 -1.92 -12.45 10.71
C HIS A 69 -0.50 -11.89 10.94
N ALA A 70 0.54 -12.73 10.76
CA ALA A 70 1.95 -12.37 10.95
C ALA A 70 2.38 -11.14 10.13
N PHE A 71 1.71 -10.91 9.00
CA PHE A 71 1.83 -9.70 8.17
C PHE A 71 1.63 -8.39 8.95
N LEU A 72 0.78 -8.36 9.98
CA LEU A 72 0.44 -7.12 10.70
C LEU A 72 1.52 -6.70 11.70
N GLN A 73 2.28 -7.65 12.27
CA GLN A 73 3.23 -7.36 13.35
C GLN A 73 4.34 -6.38 12.94
N PRO A 74 5.02 -6.54 11.78
CA PRO A 74 6.05 -5.59 11.35
C PRO A 74 5.51 -4.17 11.11
N LEU A 75 4.29 -4.05 10.58
CA LEU A 75 3.65 -2.76 10.35
C LEU A 75 3.34 -2.04 11.66
N ARG A 76 2.74 -2.77 12.62
CA ARG A 76 2.44 -2.24 13.96
C ARG A 76 3.71 -1.85 14.71
N GLY A 77 4.74 -2.69 14.66
CA GLY A 77 6.05 -2.41 15.28
C GLY A 77 6.75 -1.20 14.69
N ALA A 78 6.49 -0.88 13.42
CA ALA A 78 7.00 0.33 12.76
C ALA A 78 6.10 1.57 12.94
N GLY A 79 5.01 1.48 13.73
CA GLY A 79 4.08 2.58 13.96
C GLY A 79 3.18 2.92 12.77
N VAL A 80 3.02 2.00 11.81
CA VAL A 80 2.11 2.19 10.67
C VAL A 80 0.68 1.87 11.12
N PRO A 81 -0.29 2.80 10.98
CA PRO A 81 -1.70 2.50 11.28
C PRO A 81 -2.24 1.41 10.35
N VAL A 82 -2.90 0.42 10.94
CA VAL A 82 -3.48 -0.73 10.23
C VAL A 82 -4.98 -0.80 10.49
N HIS A 83 -5.77 -0.83 9.43
CA HIS A 83 -7.22 -1.03 9.44
C HIS A 83 -7.52 -2.44 8.93
N SER A 84 -8.13 -3.27 9.77
CA SER A 84 -8.49 -4.64 9.39
C SER A 84 -9.97 -4.71 9.04
N LEU A 85 -10.29 -5.22 7.86
CA LEU A 85 -11.66 -5.44 7.39
C LEU A 85 -11.93 -6.94 7.35
N LEU A 86 -12.72 -7.43 8.31
CA LEU A 86 -13.16 -8.81 8.34
C LEU A 86 -14.40 -8.99 7.47
N LEU A 87 -14.23 -9.67 6.34
CA LEU A 87 -15.25 -9.79 5.30
C LEU A 87 -15.25 -11.20 4.71
N PRO A 88 -16.39 -11.92 4.75
CA PRO A 88 -16.45 -13.29 4.25
C PRO A 88 -16.07 -13.34 2.75
N GLY A 89 -15.44 -14.45 2.36
CA GLY A 89 -15.11 -14.70 0.96
C GLY A 89 -16.34 -14.55 0.06
N ARG A 90 -16.17 -13.92 -1.11
CA ARG A 90 -17.20 -13.67 -2.14
C ARG A 90 -18.25 -12.61 -1.81
N GLY A 91 -18.14 -11.91 -0.67
CA GLY A 91 -18.98 -10.77 -0.30
C GLY A 91 -18.65 -9.46 -1.02
N TYR A 92 -18.38 -9.46 -2.34
CA TYR A 92 -17.74 -8.35 -3.06
C TYR A 92 -18.46 -6.99 -2.94
N LEU A 93 -19.80 -6.98 -2.93
CA LEU A 93 -20.55 -5.73 -2.73
C LEU A 93 -20.40 -5.18 -1.31
N ARG A 94 -20.32 -6.06 -0.31
CA ARG A 94 -20.09 -5.69 1.08
C ARG A 94 -18.66 -5.18 1.25
N GLU A 95 -17.69 -5.87 0.66
CA GLU A 95 -16.28 -5.43 0.60
C GLU A 95 -16.17 -4.03 0.02
N ARG A 96 -16.70 -3.82 -1.18
CA ARG A 96 -16.70 -2.51 -1.83
C ARG A 96 -17.33 -1.41 -0.96
N ARG A 97 -18.45 -1.70 -0.27
CA ARG A 97 -19.11 -0.75 0.64
C ARG A 97 -18.26 -0.46 1.88
N SER A 98 -17.66 -1.48 2.47
CA SER A 98 -16.79 -1.35 3.65
C SER A 98 -15.52 -0.59 3.32
N VAL A 99 -14.88 -0.87 2.18
CA VAL A 99 -13.74 -0.11 1.67
C VAL A 99 -14.16 1.34 1.40
N ALA A 100 -15.29 1.57 0.72
CA ALA A 100 -15.79 2.93 0.48
C ALA A 100 -16.11 3.71 1.77
N ALA A 101 -16.57 3.03 2.82
CA ALA A 101 -16.76 3.65 4.12
C ALA A 101 -15.43 4.05 4.76
N LEU A 102 -14.46 3.14 4.75
CA LEU A 102 -13.11 3.39 5.26
C LEU A 102 -12.42 4.53 4.51
N LEU A 103 -12.48 4.57 3.18
CA LEU A 103 -11.85 5.65 2.42
C LEU A 103 -12.54 7.00 2.65
N ARG A 104 -13.86 7.02 2.88
CA ARG A 104 -14.56 8.25 3.27
C ARG A 104 -14.14 8.76 4.65
N GLU A 105 -13.78 7.88 5.57
CA GLU A 105 -13.26 8.26 6.88
C GLU A 105 -11.80 8.74 6.78
N LEU A 106 -10.95 7.99 6.08
CA LEU A 106 -9.52 8.26 6.00
C LEU A 106 -9.16 9.40 5.05
N GLN A 107 -10.04 9.69 4.08
CA GLN A 107 -9.87 10.71 3.04
C GLN A 107 -8.46 10.64 2.41
N PRO A 108 -8.01 9.50 1.85
CA PRO A 108 -6.66 9.42 1.31
C PRO A 108 -6.52 10.28 0.05
N ASP A 109 -5.32 10.84 -0.14
CA ASP A 109 -4.93 11.49 -1.39
C ASP A 109 -4.53 10.45 -2.44
N VAL A 110 -4.01 9.30 -1.98
CA VAL A 110 -3.61 8.17 -2.84
C VAL A 110 -4.12 6.85 -2.24
N LEU A 111 -4.91 6.10 -3.02
CA LEU A 111 -5.19 4.69 -2.75
C LEU A 111 -4.29 3.82 -3.62
N HIS A 112 -3.45 2.99 -2.99
CA HIS A 112 -2.62 2.02 -3.68
C HIS A 112 -3.15 0.60 -3.40
N THR A 113 -3.78 -0.02 -4.40
CA THR A 113 -4.35 -1.36 -4.30
C THR A 113 -3.31 -2.43 -4.68
N HIS A 114 -3.27 -3.50 -3.90
CA HIS A 114 -2.23 -4.55 -3.97
C HIS A 114 -2.87 -5.92 -4.14
N GLY A 115 -2.60 -6.55 -5.28
CA GLY A 115 -3.12 -7.89 -5.60
C GLY A 115 -4.44 -7.87 -6.38
N TYR A 116 -4.77 -9.02 -6.98
CA TYR A 116 -5.87 -9.13 -7.95
C TYR A 116 -7.24 -8.77 -7.38
N ARG A 117 -7.60 -9.31 -6.21
CA ARG A 117 -8.92 -9.10 -5.59
C ARG A 117 -9.21 -7.62 -5.33
N PRO A 118 -8.40 -6.88 -4.55
CA PRO A 118 -8.67 -5.46 -4.33
C PRO A 118 -8.56 -4.63 -5.62
N ASN A 119 -7.72 -5.01 -6.58
CA ASN A 119 -7.67 -4.34 -7.88
C ASN A 119 -8.98 -4.50 -8.68
N VAL A 120 -9.61 -5.66 -8.65
CA VAL A 120 -10.86 -5.89 -9.40
C VAL A 120 -12.07 -5.31 -8.66
N VAL A 121 -12.11 -5.44 -7.33
CA VAL A 121 -13.28 -5.08 -6.54
C VAL A 121 -13.32 -3.57 -6.22
N ASP A 122 -12.15 -2.98 -5.96
CA ASP A 122 -12.07 -1.68 -5.28
C ASP A 122 -11.49 -0.54 -6.13
N THR A 123 -10.95 -0.77 -7.32
CA THR A 123 -10.41 0.33 -8.17
C THR A 123 -11.43 1.44 -8.41
N GLY A 124 -12.72 1.11 -8.55
CA GLY A 124 -13.76 2.12 -8.71
C GLY A 124 -14.16 2.87 -7.45
N VAL A 125 -13.60 2.57 -6.27
CA VAL A 125 -13.91 3.22 -4.98
C VAL A 125 -13.05 4.47 -4.77
N ALA A 126 -11.88 4.55 -5.39
CA ALA A 126 -10.94 5.67 -5.25
C ALA A 126 -11.34 6.96 -5.99
N ARG A 127 -12.59 7.08 -6.44
CA ARG A 127 -13.08 8.19 -7.27
C ARG A 127 -13.59 9.35 -6.42
#